data_AF-A0A3D3S6K9-F1
#
_entry.id   AF-A0A3D3S6K9-F1
#
_cell.length_a   1.000
_cell.length_b   1.000
_cell.length_c   1.000
_cell.angle_alpha   90.00
_cell.angle_beta   90.00
_cell.angle_gamma   90.00
#
_symmetry.space_group_name_H-M   'P 1'
#
loop_
_entity.id
_entity.type
_entity.pdbx_description
1 polymer ?
#
loop_
_entity_poly.entity_id
_entity_poly.type
_entity_poly.pdbx_seq_one_letter_code
_entity_poly.pdbx_strand_id
1 'polypeptide(L)' 'MNPGFDALQPYPFERLRALLADSTPPAGLPLVDLSIGEPRHAPPALIRETLIAHLDGLGRYPKTAGSDALRTAIADW' A
#
# COMPACT_ATOMS: atom_id res chain seq x y z
N MET A 1 19.77 20.37 11.51
CA MET A 1 19.05 19.33 10.73
C MET A 1 19.50 17.97 11.25
N ASN A 2 18.65 16.94 11.31
CA ASN A 2 19.02 15.63 11.86
C ASN A 2 19.96 14.89 10.87
N PRO A 3 21.21 14.56 11.25
CA PRO A 3 22.16 13.88 10.36
C PRO A 3 21.73 12.45 9.97
N GLY A 4 20.77 11.85 10.69
CA GLY A 4 20.21 10.54 10.35
C GLY A 4 19.41 10.51 9.04
N PHE A 5 19.03 11.67 8.49
CA PHE A 5 18.32 11.71 7.20
C PHE A 5 19.23 11.32 6.02
N ASP A 6 20.54 11.56 6.13
CA ASP A 6 21.51 11.22 5.08
C ASP A 6 21.72 9.70 4.95
N ALA A 7 21.32 8.93 5.98
CA ALA A 7 21.40 7.47 5.96
C ALA A 7 20.18 6.80 5.29
N LEU A 8 19.11 7.55 5.01
CA LEU A 8 17.92 7.01 4.37
C LEU A 8 18.23 6.55 2.95
N GLN A 9 17.67 5.40 2.58
CA GLN A 9 17.78 4.86 1.23
C GLN A 9 16.47 5.04 0.48
N PRO A 10 16.51 5.34 -0.83
CA PRO A 10 15.32 5.36 -1.66
C PRO A 10 14.69 3.97 -1.76
N TYR A 11 13.42 3.91 -2.12
CA TYR A 11 12.73 2.65 -2.29
C TYR A 11 13.39 1.81 -3.40
N PRO A 12 13.33 0.46 -3.32
CA PRO A 12 13.93 -0.41 -4.34
C PRO A 12 13.49 -0.10 -5.78
N PHE A 13 12.23 0.27 -6.01
CA PHE A 13 11.73 0.62 -7.34
C PHE A 13 12.28 1.95 -7.86
N GLU A 14 12.60 2.91 -6.98
CA GLU A 14 13.27 4.16 -7.36
C GLU A 14 14.70 3.89 -7.81
N ARG A 15 15.39 2.98 -7.12
CA ARG A 15 16.73 2.51 -7.51
C ARG A 15 16.70 1.79 -8.85
N LEU A 16 15.68 0.97 -9.10
CA LEU A 16 15.51 0.29 -10.39
C LEU A 16 15.22 1.28 -11.52
N ARG A 17 14.37 2.29 -11.29
CA ARG A 17 14.13 3.36 -12.27
C ARG A 17 15.42 4.13 -12.59
N ALA A 18 16.22 4.46 -11.58
CA ALA A 18 17.51 5.12 -11.79
C ALA A 18 18.49 4.24 -12.57
N LEU A 19 18.53 2.94 -12.28
CA LEU A 19 19.36 1.98 -13.01
C LEU A 19 18.99 1.87 -14.49
N LEU A 20 17.71 2.01 -14.82
CA LEU A 20 17.18 1.86 -16.17
C LEU A 20 17.01 3.19 -16.92
N ALA A 21 17.40 4.34 -16.32
CA ALA A 21 17.10 5.67 -16.84
C ALA A 21 17.60 5.92 -18.27
N ASP A 22 18.78 5.38 -18.59
CA ASP A 22 19.40 5.52 -19.92
C ASP A 22 19.14 4.32 -20.84
N SER A 23 18.29 3.37 -20.42
CA SER A 23 17.93 2.20 -21.23
C SER A 23 16.83 2.53 -22.25
N THR A 24 16.98 2.04 -23.49
CA THR A 24 15.94 2.16 -24.51
C THR A 24 15.26 0.80 -24.71
N PRO A 25 13.98 0.64 -24.33
CA PRO A 25 13.25 -0.60 -24.57
C PRO A 25 13.00 -0.81 -26.07
N PRO A 26 12.81 -2.07 -26.53
CA PRO A 26 12.49 -2.36 -27.92
C PRO A 26 11.23 -1.62 -28.40
N ALA A 27 11.29 -1.07 -29.61
CA ALA A 27 10.14 -0.41 -30.22
C ALA A 27 9.00 -1.41 -30.48
N GLY A 28 7.76 -0.99 -30.24
CA GLY A 28 6.57 -1.77 -30.56
C GLY A 28 6.16 -2.84 -29.53
N LEU A 29 6.89 -2.98 -28.41
CA LEU A 29 6.51 -3.87 -27.31
C LEU A 29 5.99 -3.07 -26.11
N PRO A 30 4.82 -3.43 -25.54
CA PRO A 30 4.35 -2.81 -24.29
C PRO A 30 5.22 -3.23 -23.11
N LEU A 31 5.42 -2.32 -22.16
CA LEU A 31 6.09 -2.63 -20.91
C LEU A 31 5.23 -3.55 -20.05
N VAL A 32 5.80 -4.66 -19.58
CA VAL A 32 5.21 -5.50 -18.53
C VAL A 32 5.89 -5.12 -17.21
N ASP A 33 5.26 -4.24 -16.45
CA ASP A 33 5.81 -3.77 -15.19
C ASP A 33 5.56 -4.77 -14.07
N LEU A 34 6.63 -5.50 -13.69
CA LEU A 34 6.67 -6.41 -12.54
C LEU A 34 7.60 -5.90 -11.44
N SER A 35 7.96 -4.60 -11.49
CA SER A 35 8.94 -4.01 -10.57
C SER A 35 8.39 -3.71 -9.18
N ILE A 36 7.06 -3.63 -9.05
CA ILE A 36 6.37 -3.29 -7.80
C ILE A 36 5.33 -4.36 -7.50
N GLY A 37 5.42 -4.96 -6.32
CA GLY A 37 4.46 -5.95 -5.81
C GLY A 37 3.18 -5.34 -5.23
N GLU A 38 2.64 -4.29 -5.85
CA GLU A 38 1.38 -3.67 -5.39
C GLU A 38 0.16 -4.35 -6.05
N PRO A 39 -0.93 -4.60 -5.30
CA PRO A 39 -2.15 -5.14 -5.89
C PRO A 39 -2.76 -4.12 -6.87
N ARG A 40 -3.05 -4.58 -8.10
CA ARG A 40 -3.66 -3.75 -9.16
C ARG A 40 -5.17 -3.94 -9.31
N HIS A 41 -5.72 -4.97 -8.66
CA HIS A 41 -7.15 -5.25 -8.71
C HIS A 41 -7.93 -4.28 -7.83
N ALA A 42 -9.14 -3.94 -8.26
CA ALA A 42 -10.05 -3.16 -7.44
C ALA A 42 -10.40 -3.92 -6.14
N PRO A 43 -10.50 -3.22 -5.00
CA PRO A 43 -10.94 -3.86 -3.77
C PRO A 43 -12.39 -4.36 -3.90
N PRO A 44 -12.79 -5.45 -3.21
CA PRO A 44 -14.17 -5.92 -3.22
C PRO A 44 -15.16 -4.85 -2.71
N ALA A 45 -16.34 -4.79 -3.32
CA ALA A 45 -17.38 -3.81 -2.99
C ALA A 45 -17.77 -3.84 -1.50
N LEU A 46 -17.81 -5.05 -0.91
CA LEU A 46 -18.08 -5.30 0.51
C LEU A 46 -17.26 -4.38 1.44
N ILE A 47 -15.99 -4.14 1.12
CA ILE A 47 -15.10 -3.32 1.96
C ILE A 47 -15.59 -1.87 1.98
N ARG A 48 -15.90 -1.32 0.80
CA ARG A 48 -16.37 0.06 0.64
C ARG A 48 -17.74 0.25 1.29
N GLU A 49 -18.66 -0.68 1.05
CA GLU A 49 -20.03 -0.62 1.58
C GLU A 49 -20.05 -0.70 3.10
N THR A 50 -19.29 -1.62 3.69
CA THR A 50 -19.17 -1.78 5.14
C THR A 50 -18.58 -0.52 5.78
N LEU A 51 -17.53 0.07 5.19
CA LEU A 51 -16.94 1.31 5.73
C LEU A 51 -17.97 2.45 5.74
N ILE A 52 -18.71 2.64 4.65
CA ILE A 52 -19.73 3.69 4.53
C ILE A 52 -20.86 3.48 5.54
N ALA A 53 -21.31 2.23 5.72
CA ALA A 53 -22.38 1.89 6.66
C ALA A 53 -22.03 2.15 8.14
N HIS A 54 -20.74 2.26 8.48
CA HIS A 54 -20.25 2.42 9.86
C HIS A 54 -19.56 3.77 10.13
N LEU A 55 -19.78 4.78 9.28
CA LEU A 55 -19.18 6.12 9.46
C LEU A 55 -19.66 6.84 10.73
N ASP A 56 -20.78 6.47 11.32
CA ASP A 56 -21.26 7.02 12.60
C ASP A 56 -20.31 6.74 13.78
N GLY A 57 -19.36 5.82 13.61
CA GLY A 57 -18.28 5.58 14.57
C GLY A 57 -17.19 6.67 14.55
N LEU A 58 -17.15 7.52 13.52
CA LEU A 58 -16.19 8.61 13.41
C LEU A 58 -16.43 9.65 14.52
N GLY A 59 -15.39 9.96 15.29
CA GLY A 59 -15.47 10.83 16.46
C GLY A 59 -15.26 10.10 17.79
N ARG A 60 -15.26 8.77 17.78
CA ARG A 60 -14.80 7.97 18.92
C ARG A 60 -13.32 7.67 18.78
N TYR A 61 -12.59 7.79 19.89
CA TYR A 61 -11.18 7.42 19.93
C TYR A 61 -11.05 5.88 19.99
N PRO A 62 -10.47 5.22 18.98
CA PRO A 62 -10.32 3.77 19.01
C PRO A 62 -9.30 3.37 20.07
N LYS A 63 -9.50 2.21 20.70
CA LYS A 63 -8.49 1.60 21.57
C LYS A 63 -7.30 1.15 20.72
N THR A 64 -6.08 1.29 21.25
CA THR A 64 -4.85 0.80 20.60
C THR A 64 -4.91 -0.68 20.24
N ALA A 65 -5.57 -1.50 21.07
CA ALA A 65 -5.74 -2.93 20.82
C ALA A 65 -6.77 -3.27 19.72
N GLY A 66 -7.52 -2.30 19.20
CA GLY A 66 -8.68 -2.56 18.35
C GLY A 66 -9.93 -2.98 19.15
N SER A 67 -11.02 -3.26 18.44
CA SER A 67 -12.26 -3.76 19.05
C SER A 67 -12.20 -5.27 19.29
N ASP A 68 -13.02 -5.77 20.22
CA ASP A 68 -13.12 -7.22 20.46
C ASP A 68 -13.60 -7.95 19.22
N ALA A 69 -14.61 -7.39 18.52
CA ALA A 69 -15.13 -7.93 17.27
C ALA A 69 -14.04 -8.04 16.17
N LEU A 70 -13.18 -7.03 16.03
CA LEU A 70 -12.08 -7.07 15.07
C LEU A 70 -11.08 -8.20 15.42
N ARG A 71 -10.69 -8.29 16.70
CA ARG A 71 -9.72 -9.30 17.13
C ARG A 71 -10.25 -10.73 16.99
N THR A 72 -11.51 -10.96 17.31
CA THR A 72 -12.17 -12.25 17.09
C THR A 72 -12.21 -12.59 15.60
N ALA A 73 -12.63 -11.66 14.74
CA ALA A 73 -12.67 -11.88 13.29
C ALA A 73 -11.29 -12.20 12.70
N ILE A 74 -10.21 -11.58 13.20
CA ILE A 74 -8.84 -11.90 12.80
C ILE A 74 -8.42 -13.29 13.28
N ALA A 75 -8.79 -13.69 14.49
CA ALA A 75 -8.44 -14.99 15.04
C ALA A 75 -9.15 -16.16 14.33
N ASP A 76 -10.36 -15.91 13.82
CA ASP A 76 -11.19 -16.91 13.14
C ASP A 76 -10.90 -17.03 11.63
N TRP A 77 -10.03 -16.19 11.06
CA TRP A 77 -9.77 -16.12 9.61
C TRP A 77 -8.73 -17.12 9.11
#